data_AF-A0AAV5WI86-F1
#
_entry.id   AF-A0AAV5WI86-F1
#
_cell.length_a   1.000
_cell.length_b   1.000
_cell.length_c   1.000
_cell.angle_alpha   90.00
_cell.angle_beta   90.00
_cell.angle_gamma   90.00
#
_symmetry.space_group_name_H-M   'P 1'
#
loop_
_entity.id
_entity.type
_entity.pdbx_description
1 polymer ?
#
loop_
_entity_poly.entity_id
_entity_poly.type
_entity_poly.pdbx_seq_one_letter_code
_entity_poly.pdbx_strand_id
1 'polypeptide(L)'
;SGRKRPLPDKSEDQTAPKKKGRAAKSTAPASSSAPAAAAAGSASLSQQDWEEVDRRMLAHTKSIMFAAGDSIEPHESNARMMVGLMRQQVRMIVDGAVERAKQKGREDVFLQDFLEHFARHKMVLGRLLNHARAAHSILSLTRQTTSTVKDNDEEDEEEGEEKDEDGVPREVEGLGSESEEEEAEGDGEQPGPLILRASKNSTYVQLEAAIDALQAGFTSSDLTDPALFTDLTREARQRRMATRVKRLREDVYMQFSEARAAAFVPRGRRQKKVSGLTESEYFILWLGLPSVSGALVYVLGWLAKEIITQVVDDAYMCLLKEISAGVIPSRGAVSARLSYRHYEEALRKNLGWRTRADVLFGYIAPRE
;
A
#
# COMPACT_ATOMS: atom_id res chain seq x y z
N SER A 1 7.69 31.61 -35.84
CA SER A 1 8.85 32.49 -35.58
C SER A 1 9.72 31.84 -34.52
N GLY A 2 10.76 31.11 -34.95
CA GLY A 2 11.59 30.27 -34.09
C GLY A 2 12.78 31.05 -33.51
N ARG A 3 12.92 31.07 -32.19
CA ARG A 3 14.13 31.54 -31.51
C ARG A 3 14.94 30.32 -31.04
N LYS A 4 16.03 30.04 -31.75
CA LYS A 4 17.08 29.12 -31.31
C LYS A 4 17.84 29.76 -30.16
N ARG A 5 17.97 29.06 -29.03
CA ARG A 5 18.91 29.42 -27.95
C ARG A 5 20.28 28.81 -28.28
N PRO A 6 21.39 29.54 -28.10
CA PRO A 6 22.72 28.96 -28.22
C PRO A 6 23.09 28.18 -26.96
N LEU A 7 23.71 27.02 -27.14
CA LEU A 7 24.39 26.25 -26.11
C LEU A 7 25.78 26.86 -25.84
N PRO A 8 26.27 26.90 -24.59
CA PRO A 8 27.62 27.35 -24.31
C PRO A 8 28.65 26.23 -24.55
N ASP A 9 29.78 26.67 -25.11
CA ASP A 9 30.99 25.92 -25.39
C ASP A 9 31.64 25.35 -24.12
N LYS A 10 32.18 24.13 -24.26
CA LYS A 10 33.04 23.48 -23.27
C LYS A 10 34.47 23.93 -23.51
N SER A 11 35.07 24.64 -22.56
CA SER A 11 36.53 24.74 -22.45
C SER A 11 37.00 23.86 -21.29
N GLU A 12 37.79 22.84 -21.65
CA GLU A 12 38.66 22.09 -20.77
C GLU A 12 39.65 23.04 -20.10
N ASP A 13 39.91 22.85 -18.80
CA ASP A 13 41.20 23.25 -18.26
C ASP A 13 41.64 22.27 -17.16
N GLN A 14 42.82 21.70 -17.39
CA GLN A 14 43.51 20.76 -16.51
C GLN A 14 44.36 21.58 -15.55
N THR A 15 44.28 21.35 -14.24
CA THR A 15 45.45 21.51 -13.36
C THR A 15 45.28 20.73 -12.05
N ALA A 16 46.18 19.77 -11.84
CA ALA A 16 46.42 19.11 -10.58
C ALA A 16 47.43 19.92 -9.73
N PRO A 17 47.42 19.75 -8.40
CA PRO A 17 48.69 19.69 -7.69
C PRO A 17 48.81 18.52 -6.72
N LYS A 18 49.97 17.87 -6.80
CA LYS A 18 50.53 16.94 -5.81
C LYS A 18 50.78 17.67 -4.48
N LYS A 19 50.45 17.05 -3.36
CA LYS A 19 51.10 17.35 -2.07
C LYS A 19 51.39 16.08 -1.26
N LYS A 20 52.68 15.92 -0.97
CA LYS A 20 53.30 14.94 -0.07
C LYS A 20 53.15 15.38 1.39
N GLY A 21 53.13 14.39 2.29
CA GLY A 21 53.36 14.52 3.73
C GLY A 21 52.22 13.89 4.52
N ARG A 22 52.42 13.20 5.64
CA ARG A 22 53.61 12.90 6.45
C ARG A 22 53.12 11.83 7.45
N ALA A 23 53.94 10.82 7.70
CA ALA A 23 53.65 9.78 8.69
C ALA A 23 53.59 10.38 10.11
N ALA A 24 52.54 10.05 10.86
CA ALA A 24 52.49 10.21 12.30
C ALA A 24 51.99 8.90 12.93
N LYS A 25 52.87 8.35 13.76
CA LYS A 25 52.72 7.17 14.59
C LYS A 25 52.04 7.62 15.89
N SER A 26 50.87 7.09 16.22
CA SER A 26 50.27 7.26 17.55
C SER A 26 49.66 5.96 18.04
N THR A 27 50.13 5.60 19.23
CA THR A 27 49.81 4.50 20.13
C THR A 27 48.36 4.46 20.60
N ALA A 28 47.88 3.24 20.85
CA ALA A 28 46.62 2.91 21.53
C ALA A 28 46.56 3.45 22.97
N PRO A 29 45.36 3.46 23.59
CA PRO A 29 45.07 2.35 24.51
C PRO A 29 43.63 1.80 24.42
N ALA A 30 43.43 0.76 25.22
CA ALA A 30 42.38 -0.23 25.23
C ALA A 30 40.97 0.23 25.67
N SER A 31 40.05 -0.71 25.47
CA SER A 31 38.81 -0.99 26.22
C SER A 31 37.63 -0.04 26.08
N SER A 32 36.71 -0.42 25.21
CA SER A 32 35.27 -0.31 25.49
C SER A 32 34.53 -1.45 24.80
N SER A 33 33.82 -2.23 25.61
CA SER A 33 32.92 -3.31 25.23
C SER A 33 31.93 -2.87 24.15
N ALA A 34 32.06 -3.45 22.95
CA ALA A 34 31.05 -3.35 21.90
C ALA A 34 29.82 -4.19 22.30
N PRO A 35 28.59 -3.67 22.15
CA PRO A 35 27.42 -4.51 22.22
C PRO A 35 27.42 -5.43 21.01
N ALA A 36 27.21 -6.73 21.26
CA ALA A 36 26.93 -7.72 20.23
C ALA A 36 25.58 -7.40 19.57
N ALA A 37 25.57 -6.41 18.67
CA ALA A 37 24.47 -6.16 17.76
C ALA A 37 24.53 -7.24 16.69
N ALA A 38 23.52 -8.11 16.71
CA ALA A 38 23.27 -9.21 15.80
C ALA A 38 23.79 -8.95 14.37
N ALA A 39 24.87 -9.64 14.02
CA ALA A 39 25.19 -9.95 12.64
C ALA A 39 24.13 -10.94 12.14
N ALA A 40 22.93 -10.43 11.85
CA ALA A 40 21.99 -11.13 10.99
C ALA A 40 22.67 -11.22 9.62
N GLY A 41 23.30 -12.37 9.35
CA GLY A 41 23.99 -12.62 8.10
C GLY A 41 23.05 -12.27 6.96
N SER A 42 23.46 -11.31 6.13
CA SER A 42 22.76 -10.98 4.90
C SER A 42 22.89 -12.18 3.97
N ALA A 43 21.99 -13.15 4.10
CA ALA A 43 21.88 -14.25 3.15
C ALA A 43 21.63 -13.61 1.79
N SER A 44 22.63 -13.64 0.91
CA SER A 44 22.48 -13.16 -0.45
C SER A 44 21.47 -14.07 -1.14
N LEU A 45 20.32 -13.52 -1.51
CA LEU A 45 19.33 -14.22 -2.33
C LEU A 45 19.99 -14.71 -3.63
N SER A 46 19.64 -15.92 -4.05
CA SER A 46 20.09 -16.45 -5.34
C SER A 46 19.46 -15.66 -6.49
N GLN A 47 20.02 -15.78 -7.70
CA GLN A 47 19.40 -15.17 -8.88
C GLN A 47 17.97 -15.67 -9.12
N GLN A 48 17.70 -16.96 -8.86
CA GLN A 48 16.37 -17.55 -9.00
C GLN A 48 15.38 -16.95 -8.00
N ASP A 49 15.83 -16.68 -6.77
CA ASP A 49 14.99 -16.00 -5.76
C ASP A 49 14.60 -14.59 -6.23
N TRP A 50 15.55 -13.84 -6.80
CA TRP A 50 15.29 -12.50 -7.33
C TRP A 50 14.28 -12.50 -8.48
N GLU A 51 14.39 -13.45 -9.41
CA GLU A 51 13.44 -13.60 -10.52
C GLU A 51 12.02 -13.95 -10.03
N GLU A 52 11.90 -14.78 -9.00
CA GLU A 52 10.62 -15.10 -8.36
C GLU A 52 10.03 -13.87 -7.64
N VAL A 53 10.86 -13.09 -6.95
CA VAL A 53 10.43 -11.84 -6.30
C VAL A 53 9.90 -10.86 -7.34
N ASP A 54 10.63 -10.63 -8.43
CA ASP A 54 10.19 -9.74 -9.50
C ASP A 54 8.88 -10.22 -10.14
N ARG A 55 8.74 -11.53 -10.35
CA ARG A 55 7.51 -12.15 -10.87
C ARG A 55 6.31 -11.89 -9.94
N ARG A 56 6.49 -12.00 -8.63
CA ARG A 56 5.45 -11.71 -7.63
C ARG A 56 5.09 -10.24 -7.57
N MET A 57 6.08 -9.34 -7.56
CA MET A 57 5.84 -7.90 -7.57
C MET A 57 5.05 -7.49 -8.82
N LEU A 58 5.37 -8.10 -9.97
CA LEU A 58 4.62 -7.91 -11.21
C LEU A 58 3.19 -8.46 -11.10
N ALA A 59 2.99 -9.65 -10.54
CA ALA A 59 1.67 -10.24 -10.33
C ALA A 59 0.78 -9.38 -9.41
N HIS A 60 1.29 -8.95 -8.26
CA HIS A 60 0.57 -8.05 -7.35
C HIS A 60 0.23 -6.71 -8.02
N THR A 61 1.17 -6.16 -8.80
CA THR A 61 0.92 -4.93 -9.57
C THR A 61 -0.23 -5.13 -10.56
N LYS A 62 -0.26 -6.24 -11.30
CA LYS A 62 -1.37 -6.55 -12.22
C LYS A 62 -2.71 -6.65 -11.49
N SER A 63 -2.77 -7.34 -10.35
CA SER A 63 -3.99 -7.40 -9.53
C SER A 63 -4.45 -6.01 -9.07
N ILE A 64 -3.53 -5.17 -8.58
CA ILE A 64 -3.86 -3.81 -8.16
C ILE A 64 -4.33 -2.96 -9.35
N MET A 65 -3.71 -3.08 -10.53
CA MET A 65 -4.12 -2.39 -11.75
C MET A 65 -5.53 -2.80 -12.19
N PHE A 66 -5.84 -4.11 -12.18
CA PHE A 66 -7.18 -4.59 -12.49
C PHE A 66 -8.20 -4.03 -11.49
N ALA A 67 -7.92 -4.10 -10.19
CA ALA A 67 -8.77 -3.56 -9.14
C ALA A 67 -8.94 -2.03 -9.22
N ALA A 68 -7.99 -1.32 -9.82
CA ALA A 68 -8.01 0.14 -9.95
C ALA A 68 -8.69 0.66 -11.23
N GLY A 69 -8.85 -0.16 -12.27
CA GLY A 69 -9.53 0.28 -13.50
C GLY A 69 -9.09 -0.41 -14.79
N ASP A 70 -7.95 -1.08 -14.80
CA ASP A 70 -7.40 -1.73 -15.99
C ASP A 70 -8.12 -3.06 -16.33
N SER A 71 -7.78 -3.70 -17.44
CA SER A 71 -8.29 -5.02 -17.80
C SER A 71 -7.91 -6.09 -16.79
N ILE A 72 -8.64 -7.21 -16.81
CA ILE A 72 -8.39 -8.40 -15.98
C ILE A 72 -6.96 -8.94 -16.12
N GLU A 73 -6.42 -8.83 -17.33
CA GLU A 73 -5.02 -9.08 -17.66
C GLU A 73 -4.40 -7.77 -18.16
N PRO A 74 -3.85 -6.93 -17.26
CA PRO A 74 -3.11 -5.75 -17.66
C PRO A 74 -1.93 -6.12 -18.56
N HIS A 75 -1.71 -5.32 -19.61
CA HIS A 75 -0.61 -5.57 -20.53
C HIS A 75 0.73 -5.54 -19.78
N GLU A 76 1.61 -6.49 -20.06
CA GLU A 76 2.83 -6.68 -19.29
C GLU A 76 3.77 -5.46 -19.32
N SER A 77 3.89 -4.79 -20.46
CA SER A 77 4.68 -3.55 -20.56
C SER A 77 4.15 -2.45 -19.63
N ASN A 78 2.83 -2.31 -19.51
CA ASN A 78 2.20 -1.32 -18.63
C ASN A 78 2.46 -1.69 -17.16
N ALA A 79 2.32 -2.97 -16.81
CA ALA A 79 2.59 -3.46 -15.46
C ALA A 79 4.06 -3.28 -15.06
N ARG A 80 5.01 -3.57 -15.95
CA ARG A 80 6.45 -3.32 -15.69
C ARG A 80 6.77 -1.83 -15.53
N MET A 81 6.18 -0.97 -16.35
CA MET A 81 6.29 0.48 -16.16
C MET A 81 5.75 0.89 -14.79
N MET A 82 4.60 0.37 -14.37
CA MET A 82 4.01 0.67 -13.06
C MET A 82 4.87 0.17 -11.89
N VAL A 83 5.47 -1.01 -12.00
CA VAL A 83 6.43 -1.54 -11.01
C VAL A 83 7.63 -0.60 -10.88
N GLY A 84 8.24 -0.19 -12.00
CA GLY A 84 9.39 0.71 -12.01
C GLY A 84 9.07 2.08 -11.41
N LEU A 85 7.93 2.66 -11.82
CA LEU A 85 7.43 3.92 -11.29
C LEU A 85 7.20 3.83 -9.78
N MET A 86 6.45 2.83 -9.32
CA MET A 86 6.15 2.63 -7.90
C MET A 86 7.44 2.49 -7.08
N ARG A 87 8.38 1.66 -7.53
CA ARG A 87 9.67 1.46 -6.85
C ARG A 87 10.44 2.77 -6.72
N GLN A 88 10.52 3.54 -7.81
CA GLN A 88 11.21 4.84 -7.82
C GLN A 88 10.57 5.82 -6.82
N GLN A 89 9.24 5.93 -6.83
CA GLN A 89 8.50 6.85 -5.96
C GLN A 89 8.69 6.48 -4.48
N VAL A 90 8.54 5.20 -4.13
CA VAL A 90 8.71 4.74 -2.75
C VAL A 90 10.13 4.98 -2.26
N ARG A 91 11.16 4.67 -3.08
CA ARG A 91 12.56 4.93 -2.74
C ARG A 91 12.84 6.41 -2.53
N MET A 92 12.37 7.29 -3.41
CA MET A 92 12.55 8.74 -3.27
C MET A 92 12.01 9.25 -1.92
N ILE A 93 10.85 8.77 -1.49
CA ILE A 93 10.25 9.17 -0.22
C ILE A 93 11.06 8.65 0.97
N VAL A 94 11.55 7.41 0.91
CA VAL A 94 12.39 6.82 1.95
C VAL A 94 13.75 7.51 2.03
N ASP A 95 14.40 7.77 0.90
CA ASP A 95 15.67 8.51 0.85
C ASP A 95 15.48 9.91 1.48
N GLY A 96 14.36 10.58 1.19
CA GLY A 96 14.00 11.84 1.84
C GLY A 96 13.80 11.72 3.36
N ALA A 97 13.29 10.60 3.86
CA ALA A 97 13.15 10.34 5.29
C ALA A 97 14.50 10.03 5.97
N VAL A 98 15.37 9.28 5.28
CA VAL A 98 16.74 9.00 5.71
C VAL A 98 17.53 10.30 5.87
N GLU A 99 17.46 11.20 4.88
CA GLU A 99 18.17 12.48 4.96
C GLU A 99 17.65 13.35 6.12
N ARG A 100 16.35 13.32 6.44
CA ARG A 100 15.80 14.00 7.62
C ARG A 100 16.26 13.38 8.94
N ALA A 101 16.31 12.05 9.03
CA ALA A 101 16.85 11.36 10.20
C ALA A 101 18.32 11.77 10.45
N LYS A 102 19.13 11.81 9.38
CA LYS A 102 20.52 12.28 9.44
C LYS A 102 20.65 13.74 9.87
N GLN A 103 19.80 14.64 9.37
CA GLN A 103 19.77 16.04 9.79
C GLN A 103 19.47 16.20 11.29
N LYS A 104 18.73 15.25 11.87
CA LYS A 104 18.46 15.17 13.32
C LYS A 104 19.53 14.40 14.10
N GLY A 105 20.64 14.01 13.46
CA GLY A 105 21.74 13.28 14.09
C GLY A 105 21.41 11.83 14.46
N ARG A 106 20.44 11.20 13.78
CA ARG A 106 20.04 9.80 14.00
C ARG A 106 20.38 8.93 12.79
N GLU A 107 20.76 7.68 13.06
CA GLU A 107 20.98 6.66 12.03
C GLU A 107 19.68 5.96 11.64
N ASP A 108 18.80 5.74 12.62
CA ASP A 108 17.52 5.07 12.42
C ASP A 108 16.43 6.02 11.89
N VAL A 109 15.65 5.53 10.93
CA VAL A 109 14.50 6.22 10.36
C VAL A 109 13.24 5.84 11.14
N PHE A 110 12.57 6.84 11.72
CA PHE A 110 11.31 6.63 12.41
C PHE A 110 10.12 6.97 11.53
N LEU A 111 8.93 6.50 11.92
CA LEU A 111 7.68 6.79 11.23
C LEU A 111 7.45 8.31 11.07
N GLN A 112 7.82 9.11 12.07
CA GLN A 112 7.69 10.57 12.01
C GLN A 112 8.53 11.19 10.88
N ASP A 113 9.77 10.74 10.68
CA ASP A 113 10.65 11.26 9.60
C ASP A 113 10.07 11.00 8.21
N PHE A 114 9.38 9.87 8.09
CA PHE A 114 8.64 9.51 6.90
C PHE A 114 7.41 10.39 6.71
N LEU A 115 6.56 10.51 7.75
CA LEU A 115 5.31 11.29 7.68
C LEU A 115 5.54 12.80 7.52
N GLU A 116 6.69 13.34 7.95
CA GLU A 116 7.09 14.72 7.68
C GLU A 116 7.13 15.04 6.17
N HIS A 117 7.42 14.05 5.33
CA HIS A 117 7.33 14.21 3.87
C HIS A 117 5.91 14.56 3.41
N PHE A 118 4.91 14.06 4.13
CA PHE A 118 3.50 14.18 3.84
C PHE A 118 2.84 15.32 4.61
N ALA A 119 3.58 16.08 5.44
CA ALA A 119 3.02 17.11 6.32
C ALA A 119 2.23 18.19 5.55
N ARG A 120 2.59 18.45 4.29
CA ARG A 120 1.87 19.40 3.41
C ARG A 120 0.70 18.75 2.65
N HIS A 121 0.52 17.45 2.79
CA HIS A 121 -0.36 16.61 1.99
C HIS A 121 -1.42 15.95 2.89
N LYS A 122 -2.22 16.78 3.57
CA LYS A 122 -3.31 16.36 4.47
C LYS A 122 -4.20 15.29 3.82
N MET A 123 -4.49 15.44 2.52
CA MET A 123 -5.29 14.47 1.75
C MET A 123 -4.71 13.05 1.80
N VAL A 124 -3.40 12.91 1.57
CA VAL A 124 -2.73 11.60 1.55
C VAL A 124 -2.65 11.01 2.96
N LEU A 125 -2.34 11.84 3.96
CA LEU A 125 -2.32 11.41 5.36
C LEU A 125 -3.68 10.94 5.85
N GLY A 126 -4.76 11.67 5.55
CA GLY A 126 -6.11 11.28 5.91
C GLY A 126 -6.54 9.98 5.23
N ARG A 127 -6.15 9.74 3.96
CA ARG A 127 -6.37 8.44 3.30
C ARG A 127 -5.63 7.30 4.03
N LEU A 128 -4.35 7.50 4.35
CA LEU A 128 -3.53 6.51 5.04
C LEU A 128 -4.11 6.17 6.42
N LEU A 129 -4.47 7.18 7.20
CA LEU A 129 -5.02 7.03 8.54
C LEU A 129 -6.37 6.32 8.51
N ASN A 130 -7.29 6.74 7.64
CA ASN A 130 -8.59 6.07 7.47
C ASN A 130 -8.43 4.62 6.98
N HIS A 131 -7.43 4.34 6.14
CA HIS A 131 -7.13 2.97 5.73
C HIS A 131 -6.61 2.12 6.91
N ALA A 132 -5.75 2.67 7.77
CA ALA A 132 -5.29 2.00 8.99
C ALA A 132 -6.42 1.77 10.00
N ARG A 133 -7.33 2.74 10.15
CA ARG A 133 -8.52 2.60 10.98
C ARG A 133 -9.41 1.45 10.51
N ALA A 134 -9.77 1.44 9.22
CA ALA A 134 -10.59 0.39 8.63
C ALA A 134 -9.93 -1.00 8.75
N ALA A 135 -8.62 -1.07 8.51
CA ALA A 135 -7.85 -2.30 8.68
C ALA A 135 -7.90 -2.83 10.11
N HIS A 136 -7.76 -1.94 11.09
CA HIS A 136 -7.83 -2.28 12.50
C HIS A 136 -9.23 -2.77 12.88
N SER A 137 -10.29 -2.06 12.45
CA SER A 137 -11.68 -2.48 12.70
C SER A 137 -11.99 -3.86 12.14
N ILE A 138 -11.58 -4.15 10.90
CA ILE A 138 -11.79 -5.48 10.29
C ILE A 138 -11.07 -6.55 11.11
N LEU A 139 -9.80 -6.34 11.47
CA LEU A 139 -9.05 -7.31 12.27
C LEU A 139 -9.64 -7.53 13.67
N SER A 140 -10.22 -6.49 14.27
CA SER A 140 -10.89 -6.59 15.56
C SER A 140 -12.18 -7.42 15.44
N LEU A 141 -13.01 -7.15 14.43
CA LEU A 141 -14.25 -7.88 14.18
C LEU A 141 -13.97 -9.35 13.87
N THR A 142 -13.00 -9.66 13.01
CA THR A 142 -12.61 -11.05 12.69
C THR A 142 -12.16 -11.82 13.93
N ARG A 143 -11.47 -11.16 14.88
CA ARG A 143 -11.05 -11.82 16.13
C ARG A 143 -12.24 -12.15 17.02
N GLN A 144 -13.22 -11.26 17.10
CA GLN A 144 -14.42 -11.48 17.89
C GLN A 144 -15.24 -12.64 17.33
N THR A 145 -15.47 -12.67 16.01
CA THR A 145 -16.24 -13.75 15.37
C THR A 145 -15.53 -15.11 15.48
N THR A 146 -14.21 -15.16 15.52
CA THR A 146 -13.48 -16.42 15.73
C THR A 146 -13.45 -16.90 17.18
N SER A 147 -13.71 -16.02 18.15
CA SER A 147 -13.75 -16.39 19.57
C SER A 147 -15.08 -17.06 19.90
N THR A 148 -16.19 -16.47 19.42
CA THR A 148 -17.54 -16.95 19.69
C THR A 148 -17.83 -18.34 19.12
N VAL A 149 -17.10 -18.77 18.08
CA VAL A 149 -17.25 -20.12 17.51
C VAL A 149 -16.57 -21.18 18.37
N LYS A 150 -15.50 -20.83 19.11
CA LYS A 150 -14.79 -21.81 19.94
C LYS A 150 -15.48 -22.10 21.26
N ASP A 151 -16.23 -21.14 21.78
CA ASP A 151 -16.94 -21.31 23.06
C ASP A 151 -18.28 -22.07 22.89
N ASN A 152 -18.71 -22.36 21.65
CA ASN A 152 -19.94 -23.11 21.35
C ASN A 152 -19.70 -24.60 21.00
N ASP A 153 -18.45 -25.03 20.81
CA ASP A 153 -18.11 -26.41 20.43
C ASP A 153 -17.52 -27.23 21.61
N GLU A 154 -17.56 -26.74 22.85
CA GLU A 154 -16.99 -27.42 24.04
C GLU A 154 -18.00 -28.25 24.87
N GLU A 155 -19.23 -28.53 24.39
CA GLU A 155 -20.24 -29.28 25.17
C GLU A 155 -20.61 -30.71 24.71
N ASP A 156 -20.07 -31.28 23.62
CA ASP A 156 -20.48 -32.65 23.19
C ASP A 156 -19.34 -33.50 22.59
N GLU A 157 -18.33 -33.86 23.40
CA GLU A 157 -17.48 -35.03 23.11
C GLU A 157 -17.32 -35.92 24.35
N GLU A 158 -18.38 -36.66 24.70
CA GLU A 158 -18.22 -38.00 25.29
C GLU A 158 -18.09 -39.04 24.17
N GLU A 159 -16.94 -39.71 24.17
CA GLU A 159 -16.66 -41.09 23.71
C GLU A 159 -17.36 -41.62 22.44
N GLY A 160 -16.60 -41.72 21.35
CA GLY A 160 -17.00 -42.53 20.19
C GLY A 160 -15.82 -42.91 19.29
N GLU A 161 -15.34 -44.14 19.45
CA GLU A 161 -14.28 -44.78 18.68
C GLU A 161 -14.46 -44.75 17.15
N GLU A 162 -13.33 -44.65 16.46
CA GLU A 162 -12.98 -45.15 15.12
C GLU A 162 -14.11 -45.49 14.11
N LYS A 163 -14.06 -44.82 12.94
CA LYS A 163 -13.85 -45.51 11.64
C LYS A 163 -13.56 -44.55 10.50
N ASP A 164 -12.52 -44.88 9.75
CA ASP A 164 -12.23 -44.36 8.41
C ASP A 164 -13.38 -44.68 7.45
N GLU A 165 -13.87 -43.69 6.69
CA GLU A 165 -14.35 -43.94 5.32
C GLU A 165 -14.47 -42.64 4.49
N ASP A 166 -14.00 -42.76 3.24
CA ASP A 166 -14.03 -41.81 2.13
C ASP A 166 -15.44 -41.25 1.87
N GLY A 167 -15.59 -39.93 1.75
CA GLY A 167 -16.91 -39.32 1.48
C GLY A 167 -16.88 -37.88 1.00
N VAL A 168 -17.10 -37.70 -0.30
CA VAL A 168 -17.29 -36.43 -1.01
C VAL A 168 -18.42 -35.59 -0.38
N PRO A 169 -18.27 -34.25 -0.19
CA PRO A 169 -19.37 -33.42 0.30
C PRO A 169 -20.43 -33.25 -0.79
N ARG A 170 -21.64 -33.75 -0.51
CA ARG A 170 -22.86 -33.59 -1.30
C ARG A 170 -23.56 -32.30 -0.85
N GLU A 171 -23.95 -31.47 -1.81
CA GLU A 171 -24.79 -30.28 -1.59
C GLU A 171 -26.13 -30.70 -0.97
N VAL A 172 -26.47 -30.12 0.18
CA VAL A 172 -27.78 -30.29 0.82
C VAL A 172 -28.59 -29.02 0.53
N GLU A 173 -29.53 -29.15 -0.40
CA GLU A 173 -30.63 -28.20 -0.57
C GLU A 173 -31.72 -28.46 0.45
N GLY A 174 -32.18 -27.38 1.10
CA GLY A 174 -33.53 -27.22 1.61
C GLY A 174 -33.85 -27.83 2.97
N LEU A 175 -34.40 -27.02 3.88
CA LEU A 175 -35.78 -27.15 4.35
C LEU A 175 -36.12 -25.95 5.26
N GLY A 176 -37.25 -25.33 4.97
CA GLY A 176 -37.82 -24.26 5.78
C GLY A 176 -38.28 -24.79 7.13
N SER A 177 -37.97 -24.04 8.18
CA SER A 177 -38.57 -24.19 9.49
C SER A 177 -39.33 -22.89 9.77
N GLU A 178 -40.65 -23.00 9.79
CA GLU A 178 -41.55 -22.02 10.38
C GLU A 178 -41.51 -22.26 11.90
N SER A 179 -40.92 -21.34 12.65
CA SER A 179 -40.92 -21.34 14.11
C SER A 179 -41.82 -20.22 14.61
N GLU A 180 -42.79 -20.62 15.44
CA GLU A 180 -43.79 -19.79 16.11
C GLU A 180 -43.14 -18.70 16.97
N GLU A 181 -43.67 -17.47 16.86
CA GLU A 181 -43.26 -16.29 17.62
C GLU A 181 -43.88 -16.34 19.03
N GLU A 182 -43.09 -16.68 20.04
CA GLU A 182 -43.38 -16.35 21.44
C GLU A 182 -42.93 -14.91 21.73
N GLU A 183 -43.90 -14.00 21.89
CA GLU A 183 -43.66 -12.63 22.34
C GLU A 183 -43.33 -12.61 23.85
N ALA A 184 -42.05 -12.74 24.17
CA ALA A 184 -41.53 -12.42 25.49
C ALA A 184 -41.27 -10.91 25.60
N GLU A 185 -42.15 -10.20 26.30
CA GLU A 185 -41.94 -8.81 26.76
C GLU A 185 -40.79 -8.77 27.78
N GLY A 186 -39.55 -8.67 27.28
CA GLY A 186 -38.35 -8.40 28.07
C GLY A 186 -37.92 -6.95 27.91
N ASP A 187 -37.75 -6.24 29.04
CA ASP A 187 -37.22 -4.88 29.10
C ASP A 187 -35.94 -4.74 28.27
N GLY A 188 -36.06 -4.03 27.13
CA GLY A 188 -35.03 -3.90 26.13
C GLY A 188 -33.88 -3.00 26.56
N GLU A 189 -32.90 -3.55 27.29
CA GLU A 189 -31.55 -2.98 27.37
C GLU A 189 -30.93 -3.05 25.97
N GLN A 190 -31.04 -1.94 25.21
CA GLN A 190 -30.33 -1.82 23.94
C GLN A 190 -28.83 -2.03 24.19
N PRO A 191 -28.19 -3.02 23.54
CA PRO A 191 -26.76 -3.21 23.68
C PRO A 191 -26.07 -1.93 23.19
N GLY A 192 -25.41 -1.24 24.13
CA GLY A 192 -24.68 -0.01 23.83
C GLY A 192 -23.62 -0.24 22.74
N PRO A 193 -23.24 0.81 21.99
CA PRO A 193 -22.27 0.68 20.90
C PRO A 193 -20.97 0.09 21.43
N LEU A 194 -20.57 -1.06 20.87
CA LEU A 194 -19.33 -1.75 21.24
C LEU A 194 -18.11 -0.86 20.93
N ILE A 195 -17.52 -0.26 21.96
CA ILE A 195 -16.30 0.55 21.84
C ILE A 195 -15.10 -0.39 21.74
N LEU A 196 -14.69 -0.72 20.51
CA LEU A 196 -13.47 -1.50 20.25
C LEU A 196 -12.23 -0.67 20.54
N ARG A 197 -11.63 -0.83 21.73
CA ARG A 197 -10.36 -0.18 22.06
C ARG A 197 -9.21 -0.82 21.29
N ALA A 198 -8.48 -0.02 20.52
CA ALA A 198 -7.31 -0.48 19.79
C ALA A 198 -6.19 -0.90 20.75
N SER A 199 -5.42 -1.93 20.37
CA SER A 199 -4.18 -2.24 21.08
C SER A 199 -3.23 -1.05 20.99
N LYS A 200 -2.58 -0.70 22.11
CA LYS A 200 -1.59 0.40 22.19
C LYS A 200 -0.47 0.26 21.16
N ASN A 201 -0.17 -0.96 20.74
CA ASN A 201 0.88 -1.27 19.77
C ASN A 201 0.36 -1.44 18.33
N SER A 202 -0.93 -1.17 18.07
CA SER A 202 -1.47 -1.26 16.71
C SER A 202 -0.85 -0.21 15.81
N THR A 203 -0.66 -0.54 14.52
CA THR A 203 -0.14 0.40 13.52
C THR A 203 -1.01 1.65 13.41
N TYR A 204 -2.32 1.53 13.65
CA TYR A 204 -3.25 2.65 13.68
C TYR A 204 -2.91 3.66 14.77
N VAL A 205 -2.78 3.22 16.03
CA VAL A 205 -2.42 4.08 17.16
C VAL A 205 -1.03 4.71 16.97
N GLN A 206 -0.07 3.95 16.42
CA GLN A 206 1.25 4.48 16.09
C GLN A 206 1.19 5.59 15.02
N LEU A 207 0.30 5.46 14.03
CA LEU A 207 0.08 6.48 13.00
C LEU A 207 -0.61 7.72 13.57
N GLU A 208 -1.63 7.57 14.41
CA GLU A 208 -2.28 8.71 15.09
C GLU A 208 -1.25 9.52 15.88
N ALA A 209 -0.50 8.87 16.77
CA ALA A 209 0.52 9.52 17.58
C ALA A 209 1.61 10.19 16.72
N ALA A 210 2.05 9.54 15.64
CA ALA A 210 3.06 10.10 14.76
C ALA A 210 2.53 11.30 13.95
N ILE A 211 1.24 11.31 13.57
CA ILE A 211 0.58 12.44 12.91
C ILE A 211 0.40 13.61 13.89
N ASP A 212 -0.04 13.35 15.12
CA ASP A 212 -0.22 14.39 16.13
C ASP A 212 1.12 15.02 16.56
N ALA A 213 2.22 14.28 16.42
CA ALA A 213 3.57 14.80 16.60
C ALA A 213 4.07 15.63 15.40
N LEU A 214 3.36 15.66 14.26
CA LEU A 214 3.70 16.55 13.16
C LEU A 214 3.29 17.97 13.55
N GLN A 215 4.25 18.90 13.55
CA GLN A 215 3.98 20.33 13.72
C GLN A 215 3.39 20.94 12.43
N ALA A 216 2.32 20.34 11.90
CA ALA A 216 1.78 20.62 10.56
C ALA A 216 0.47 21.43 10.58
N GLY A 217 -0.01 21.83 11.76
CA GLY A 217 -1.23 22.64 11.93
C GLY A 217 -2.51 21.85 11.67
N PHE A 218 -2.51 20.55 11.97
CA PHE A 218 -3.67 19.67 12.05
C PHE A 218 -3.33 18.47 12.94
N THR A 219 -4.35 17.81 13.44
CA THR A 219 -4.30 16.59 14.25
C THR A 219 -4.81 15.40 13.45
N SER A 220 -4.59 14.20 13.99
CA SER A 220 -5.19 12.95 13.52
C SER A 220 -6.72 13.03 13.54
N SER A 221 -7.31 13.68 14.55
CA SER A 221 -8.75 13.93 14.64
C SER A 221 -9.26 14.74 13.45
N ASP A 222 -8.59 15.85 13.11
CA ASP A 222 -8.98 16.71 11.97
C ASP A 222 -9.00 15.93 10.64
N LEU A 223 -8.11 14.95 10.47
CA LEU A 223 -8.03 14.13 9.26
C LEU A 223 -9.08 13.01 9.19
N THR A 224 -9.72 12.69 10.30
CA THR A 224 -10.77 11.65 10.38
C THR A 224 -12.17 12.23 10.51
N ASP A 225 -12.30 13.51 10.82
CA ASP A 225 -13.59 14.21 10.86
C ASP A 225 -14.13 14.43 9.43
N PRO A 226 -15.25 13.80 9.05
CA PRO A 226 -15.85 13.98 7.72
C PRO A 226 -16.27 15.42 7.43
N ALA A 227 -16.56 16.22 8.47
CA ALA A 227 -16.98 17.62 8.33
C ALA A 227 -15.81 18.53 7.98
N LEU A 228 -14.61 18.23 8.46
CA LEU A 228 -13.39 19.00 8.20
C LEU A 228 -12.62 18.47 6.98
N PHE A 229 -12.80 17.20 6.65
CA PHE A 229 -11.99 16.51 5.68
C PHE A 229 -12.82 15.61 4.75
N THR A 230 -13.19 16.14 3.59
CA THR A 230 -13.86 15.39 2.52
C THR A 230 -12.93 15.18 1.33
N ASP A 231 -12.67 13.92 0.98
CA ASP A 231 -11.81 13.56 -0.14
C ASP A 231 -12.61 13.30 -1.42
N LEU A 232 -13.02 14.38 -2.07
CA LEU A 232 -13.84 14.33 -3.29
C LEU A 232 -13.19 13.51 -4.41
N THR A 233 -11.85 13.47 -4.48
CA THR A 233 -11.13 12.68 -5.48
C THR A 233 -11.30 11.19 -5.21
N ARG A 234 -11.10 10.77 -3.95
CA ARG A 234 -11.30 9.38 -3.54
C ARG A 234 -12.77 8.96 -3.66
N GLU A 235 -13.72 9.81 -3.29
CA GLU A 235 -15.14 9.53 -3.46
C GLU A 235 -15.54 9.36 -4.92
N ALA A 236 -15.03 10.24 -5.81
CA ALA A 236 -15.28 10.13 -7.23
C ALA A 236 -14.70 8.81 -7.78
N ARG A 237 -13.51 8.41 -7.34
CA ARG A 237 -12.91 7.10 -7.66
C ARG A 237 -13.79 5.95 -7.16
N GLN A 238 -14.23 5.98 -5.91
CA GLN A 238 -15.10 4.95 -5.34
C GLN A 238 -16.42 4.84 -6.08
N ARG A 239 -17.05 5.97 -6.45
CA ARG A 239 -18.26 6.00 -7.27
C ARG A 239 -18.06 5.35 -8.63
N ARG A 240 -16.98 5.72 -9.35
CA ARG A 240 -16.63 5.08 -10.64
C ARG A 240 -16.41 3.58 -10.49
N MET A 241 -15.70 3.17 -9.44
CA MET A 241 -15.46 1.76 -9.17
C MET A 241 -16.75 1.01 -8.89
N ALA A 242 -17.65 1.57 -8.08
CA ALA A 242 -18.96 0.98 -7.82
C ALA A 242 -19.79 0.83 -9.10
N THR A 243 -19.80 1.83 -9.98
CA THR A 243 -20.47 1.75 -11.28
C THR A 243 -19.88 0.66 -12.17
N ARG A 244 -18.54 0.50 -12.17
CA ARG A 244 -17.86 -0.55 -12.93
C ARG A 244 -18.20 -1.93 -12.40
N VAL A 245 -18.12 -2.12 -11.09
CA VAL A 245 -18.39 -3.40 -10.40
C VAL A 245 -19.80 -3.90 -10.68
N LYS A 246 -20.81 -3.01 -10.69
CA LYS A 246 -22.20 -3.35 -11.05
C LYS A 246 -22.39 -3.94 -12.45
N ARG A 247 -21.40 -3.80 -13.33
CA ARG A 247 -21.43 -4.29 -14.72
C ARG A 247 -20.54 -5.50 -14.94
N LEU A 248 -19.81 -5.95 -13.93
CA LEU A 248 -18.99 -7.15 -14.04
C LEU A 248 -19.88 -8.38 -14.06
N ARG A 249 -19.49 -9.37 -14.87
CA ARG A 249 -20.02 -10.72 -14.75
C ARG A 249 -19.55 -11.33 -13.43
N GLU A 250 -20.27 -12.35 -12.96
CA GLU A 250 -19.97 -13.05 -11.70
C GLU A 250 -18.54 -13.60 -11.64
N ASP A 251 -18.09 -14.29 -12.69
CA ASP A 251 -16.73 -14.84 -12.80
C ASP A 251 -15.64 -13.76 -12.70
N VAL A 252 -15.90 -12.60 -13.32
CA VAL A 252 -15.00 -11.45 -13.29
C VAL A 252 -15.07 -10.71 -11.95
N TYR A 253 -16.24 -10.68 -11.31
CA TYR A 253 -16.44 -10.08 -9.99
C TYR A 253 -15.64 -10.82 -8.92
N MET A 254 -15.61 -12.16 -8.94
CA MET A 254 -14.82 -12.95 -8.00
C MET A 254 -13.33 -12.62 -8.12
N GLN A 255 -12.79 -12.59 -9.35
CA GLN A 255 -11.42 -12.18 -9.62
C GLN A 255 -11.15 -10.73 -9.18
N PHE A 256 -12.13 -9.83 -9.37
CA PHE A 256 -12.02 -8.45 -8.92
C PHE A 256 -11.97 -8.33 -7.39
N SER A 257 -12.77 -9.13 -6.68
CA SER A 257 -12.80 -9.18 -5.21
C SER A 257 -11.43 -9.59 -4.65
N GLU A 258 -10.85 -10.66 -5.20
CA GLU A 258 -9.49 -11.12 -4.86
C GLU A 258 -8.45 -10.04 -5.19
N ALA A 259 -8.51 -9.47 -6.39
CA ALA A 259 -7.59 -8.43 -6.83
C ALA A 259 -7.66 -7.16 -5.95
N ARG A 260 -8.84 -6.82 -5.43
CA ARG A 260 -9.03 -5.68 -4.51
C ARG A 260 -8.34 -5.91 -3.16
N ALA A 261 -8.29 -7.16 -2.71
CA ALA A 261 -7.57 -7.57 -1.50
C ALA A 261 -6.04 -7.62 -1.69
N ALA A 262 -5.55 -7.64 -2.94
CA ALA A 262 -4.12 -7.67 -3.23
C ALA A 262 -3.36 -6.51 -2.56
N ALA A 263 -2.22 -6.83 -1.97
CA ALA A 263 -1.30 -5.90 -1.34
C ALA A 263 0.12 -6.46 -1.46
N PHE A 264 1.12 -5.58 -1.51
CA PHE A 264 2.53 -5.98 -1.51
C PHE A 264 2.99 -6.55 -0.17
N VAL A 265 2.27 -6.22 0.89
CA VAL A 265 2.50 -6.74 2.24
C VAL A 265 1.15 -7.22 2.78
N PRO A 266 0.81 -8.51 2.64
CA PRO A 266 -0.46 -9.03 3.09
C PRO A 266 -0.56 -8.97 4.60
N ARG A 267 -1.78 -8.78 5.09
CA ARG A 267 -2.10 -8.76 6.52
C ARG A 267 -2.63 -10.13 6.90
N GLY A 268 -1.93 -10.84 7.79
CA GLY A 268 -2.40 -12.15 8.24
C GLY A 268 -1.40 -12.85 9.14
N ARG A 269 -1.89 -13.79 9.97
CA ARG A 269 -1.07 -14.50 10.98
C ARG A 269 -0.14 -15.56 10.39
N ARG A 270 -0.34 -15.96 9.13
CA ARG A 270 0.50 -16.96 8.46
C ARG A 270 0.94 -16.45 7.10
N GLN A 271 1.99 -15.63 7.10
CA GLN A 271 2.70 -15.33 5.86
C GLN A 271 3.52 -16.56 5.48
N LYS A 272 3.34 -17.04 4.25
CA LYS A 272 4.18 -18.11 3.71
C LYS A 272 5.61 -17.56 3.63
N LYS A 273 6.54 -18.21 4.33
CA LYS A 273 7.96 -17.90 4.16
C LYS A 273 8.41 -18.48 2.83
N VAL A 274 9.04 -17.68 2.01
CA VAL A 274 9.75 -18.16 0.81
C VAL A 274 11.22 -17.92 1.07
N SER A 275 12.05 -18.93 0.80
CA SER A 275 13.49 -18.91 1.10
C SER A 275 13.84 -18.36 2.50
N GLY A 276 12.98 -18.65 3.50
CA GLY A 276 13.14 -18.20 4.89
C GLY A 276 12.64 -16.78 5.22
N LEU A 277 12.32 -15.95 4.22
CA LEU A 277 11.85 -14.58 4.39
C LEU A 277 10.32 -14.47 4.33
N THR A 278 9.78 -13.57 5.14
CA THR A 278 8.39 -13.12 5.07
C THR A 278 8.15 -12.23 3.84
N GLU A 279 6.90 -12.11 3.40
CA GLU A 279 6.56 -11.22 2.27
C GLU A 279 6.90 -9.75 2.55
N SER A 280 6.78 -9.30 3.80
CA SER A 280 7.25 -7.97 4.21
C SER A 280 8.75 -7.81 4.02
N GLU A 281 9.55 -8.79 4.44
CA GLU A 281 11.01 -8.73 4.29
C GLU A 281 11.40 -8.74 2.81
N TYR A 282 10.73 -9.54 1.99
CA TYR A 282 10.91 -9.53 0.55
C TYR A 282 10.61 -8.19 -0.08
N PHE A 283 9.49 -7.56 0.29
CA PHE A 283 9.12 -6.27 -0.26
C PHE A 283 10.15 -5.19 0.10
N ILE A 284 10.62 -5.16 1.35
CA ILE A 284 11.65 -4.22 1.81
C ILE A 284 13.00 -4.46 1.12
N LEU A 285 13.41 -5.73 1.03
CA LEU A 285 14.65 -6.13 0.36
C LEU A 285 14.60 -5.81 -1.14
N TRP A 286 13.47 -6.06 -1.79
CA TRP A 286 13.25 -5.73 -3.20
C TRP A 286 13.27 -4.23 -3.47
N LEU A 287 12.69 -3.43 -2.56
CA LEU A 287 12.85 -1.97 -2.60
C LEU A 287 14.30 -1.54 -2.42
N GLY A 288 15.20 -2.42 -1.96
CA GLY A 288 16.60 -2.13 -1.67
C GLY A 288 16.76 -1.22 -0.46
N LEU A 289 15.95 -1.47 0.57
CA LEU A 289 15.90 -0.71 1.82
C LEU A 289 16.47 -1.57 2.97
N PRO A 290 17.03 -0.94 4.02
CA PRO A 290 17.37 -1.65 5.25
C PRO A 290 16.10 -2.17 5.94
N SER A 291 16.28 -3.03 6.96
CA SER A 291 15.19 -3.42 7.84
C SER A 291 14.53 -2.19 8.46
N VAL A 292 13.21 -2.13 8.42
CA VAL A 292 12.41 -1.02 8.97
C VAL A 292 11.32 -1.55 9.88
N SER A 293 10.80 -0.69 10.76
CA SER A 293 9.74 -1.05 11.69
C SER A 293 8.47 -1.52 10.96
N GLY A 294 7.70 -2.43 11.58
CA GLY A 294 6.49 -2.98 10.97
C GLY A 294 5.44 -1.92 10.61
N ALA A 295 5.35 -0.83 11.37
CA ALA A 295 4.50 0.30 11.03
C ALA A 295 4.96 1.02 9.75
N LEU A 296 6.28 1.18 9.56
CA LEU A 296 6.82 1.75 8.33
C LEU A 296 6.63 0.79 7.14
N VAL A 297 6.85 -0.52 7.30
CA VAL A 297 6.54 -1.52 6.26
C VAL A 297 5.09 -1.41 5.80
N TYR A 298 4.16 -1.30 6.75
CA TYR A 298 2.74 -1.12 6.47
C TYR A 298 2.48 0.13 5.62
N VAL A 299 3.09 1.27 5.98
CA VAL A 299 2.93 2.53 5.26
C VAL A 299 3.50 2.43 3.86
N LEU A 300 4.68 1.82 3.69
CA LEU A 300 5.29 1.61 2.38
C LEU A 300 4.43 0.71 1.48
N GLY A 301 3.87 -0.37 2.02
CA GLY A 301 2.97 -1.25 1.27
C GLY A 301 1.68 -0.55 0.86
N TRP A 302 1.11 0.29 1.73
CA TRP A 302 -0.04 1.13 1.38
C TRP A 302 0.30 2.16 0.30
N LEU A 303 1.44 2.84 0.46
CA LEU A 303 1.91 3.87 -0.46
C LEU A 303 2.10 3.31 -1.87
N ALA A 304 2.76 2.15 -1.98
CA ALA A 304 2.96 1.45 -3.24
C ALA A 304 1.62 1.16 -3.95
N LYS A 305 0.62 0.68 -3.20
CA LYS A 305 -0.73 0.44 -3.73
C LYS A 305 -1.41 1.74 -4.15
N GLU A 306 -1.32 2.81 -3.37
CA GLU A 306 -1.95 4.10 -3.68
C GLU A 306 -1.33 4.76 -4.92
N ILE A 307 -0.01 4.68 -5.10
CA ILE A 307 0.68 5.15 -6.32
C ILE A 307 0.09 4.48 -7.55
N ILE A 308 0.03 3.14 -7.53
CA ILE A 308 -0.50 2.38 -8.68
C ILE A 308 -1.96 2.73 -8.92
N THR A 309 -2.77 2.73 -7.87
CA THR A 309 -4.20 3.02 -7.95
C THR A 309 -4.46 4.41 -8.54
N GLN A 310 -3.69 5.43 -8.12
CA GLN A 310 -3.83 6.80 -8.61
C GLN A 310 -3.53 6.88 -10.11
N VAL A 311 -2.41 6.34 -10.56
CA VAL A 311 -2.01 6.42 -11.98
C VAL A 311 -2.98 5.65 -12.87
N VAL A 312 -3.41 4.46 -12.44
CA VAL A 312 -4.36 3.64 -13.22
C VAL A 312 -5.72 4.33 -13.32
N ASP A 313 -6.23 4.91 -12.24
CA ASP A 313 -7.48 5.68 -12.25
C ASP A 313 -7.37 6.89 -13.19
N ASP A 314 -6.25 7.62 -13.16
CA ASP A 314 -6.00 8.75 -14.06
C ASP A 314 -5.87 8.31 -15.54
N ALA A 315 -5.24 7.16 -15.80
CA ALA A 315 -5.16 6.56 -17.14
C ALA A 315 -6.54 6.13 -17.64
N TYR A 316 -7.36 5.56 -16.76
CA TYR A 316 -8.75 5.23 -17.05
C TYR A 316 -9.59 6.48 -17.38
N MET A 317 -9.37 7.59 -16.67
CA MET A 317 -10.02 8.86 -17.02
C MET A 317 -9.58 9.40 -18.40
N CYS A 318 -8.34 9.13 -18.81
CA CYS A 318 -7.89 9.47 -20.17
C CYS A 318 -8.62 8.63 -21.23
N LEU A 319 -8.77 7.33 -21.00
CA LEU A 319 -9.54 6.44 -21.87
C LEU A 319 -11.01 6.87 -21.98
N LEU A 320 -11.67 7.17 -20.86
CA LEU A 320 -13.06 7.64 -20.87
C LEU A 320 -13.23 8.93 -21.67
N LYS A 321 -12.26 9.85 -21.60
CA LYS A 321 -12.26 11.06 -22.42
C LYS A 321 -12.19 10.76 -23.91
N GLU A 322 -11.32 9.83 -24.33
CA GLU A 322 -11.21 9.42 -25.74
C GLU A 322 -12.51 8.78 -26.26
N ILE A 323 -13.15 7.94 -25.44
CA ILE A 323 -14.46 7.34 -25.76
C ILE A 323 -15.51 8.44 -25.91
N SER A 324 -15.59 9.38 -24.96
CA SER A 324 -16.57 10.47 -25.00
C SER A 324 -16.37 11.43 -26.17
N ALA A 325 -15.12 11.60 -26.63
CA ALA A 325 -14.78 12.42 -27.79
C ALA A 325 -14.99 11.70 -29.13
N GLY A 326 -15.42 10.44 -29.13
CA GLY A 326 -15.62 9.64 -30.35
C GLY A 326 -14.32 9.21 -31.04
N VAL A 327 -13.16 9.36 -30.38
CA VAL A 327 -11.86 8.89 -30.91
C VAL A 327 -11.84 7.37 -30.98
N ILE A 328 -12.47 6.71 -30.01
CA ILE A 328 -12.72 5.27 -30.01
C ILE A 328 -14.18 5.04 -30.42
N PRO A 329 -14.46 4.36 -31.54
CA PRO A 329 -15.82 4.08 -31.97
C PRO A 329 -16.62 3.35 -30.88
N SER A 330 -17.90 3.66 -30.72
CA SER A 330 -18.75 3.09 -29.66
C SER A 330 -18.79 1.56 -29.65
N ARG A 331 -18.66 0.91 -30.81
CA ARG A 331 -18.56 -0.55 -30.92
C ARG A 331 -17.28 -1.12 -30.30
N GLY A 332 -16.19 -0.35 -30.28
CA GLY A 332 -14.92 -0.71 -29.64
C GLY A 332 -14.80 -0.24 -28.18
N ALA A 333 -15.74 0.56 -27.68
CA ALA A 333 -15.66 1.13 -26.32
C ALA A 333 -15.77 0.06 -25.23
N VAL A 334 -16.54 -1.00 -25.45
CA VAL A 334 -16.73 -2.11 -24.49
C VAL A 334 -15.46 -2.95 -24.34
N SER A 335 -14.64 -3.04 -25.40
CA SER A 335 -13.39 -3.82 -25.42
C SER A 335 -12.14 -2.95 -25.28
N ALA A 336 -12.29 -1.63 -25.12
CA ALA A 336 -11.17 -0.72 -25.03
C ALA A 336 -10.35 -1.00 -23.77
N ARG A 337 -9.06 -1.29 -23.95
CA ARG A 337 -8.09 -1.57 -22.87
C ARG A 337 -7.20 -0.36 -22.64
N LEU A 338 -6.63 -0.25 -21.44
CA LEU A 338 -5.59 0.74 -21.22
C LEU A 338 -4.35 0.35 -22.00
N SER A 339 -3.86 1.29 -22.80
CA SER A 339 -2.60 1.18 -23.51
C SER A 339 -1.57 2.09 -22.85
N TYR A 340 -0.30 1.85 -23.16
CA TYR A 340 0.83 2.61 -22.62
C TYR A 340 0.63 4.14 -22.75
N ARG A 341 0.07 4.64 -23.86
CA ARG A 341 -0.22 6.07 -24.06
C ARG A 341 -1.15 6.67 -23.01
N HIS A 342 -2.09 5.90 -22.47
CA HIS A 342 -3.02 6.41 -21.45
C HIS A 342 -2.30 6.64 -20.12
N TYR A 343 -1.33 5.78 -19.79
CA TYR A 343 -0.48 5.96 -18.62
C TYR A 343 0.46 7.15 -18.76
N GLU A 344 1.10 7.30 -19.91
CA GLU A 344 1.95 8.48 -20.18
C GLU A 344 1.15 9.78 -20.11
N GLU A 345 -0.05 9.80 -20.68
CA GLU A 345 -0.95 10.94 -20.64
C GLU A 345 -1.44 11.25 -19.21
N ALA A 346 -1.69 10.22 -18.41
CA ALA A 346 -2.03 10.38 -16.98
C ALA A 346 -0.88 11.04 -16.21
N LEU A 347 0.34 10.55 -16.38
CA LEU A 347 1.54 11.12 -15.77
C LEU A 347 1.80 12.55 -16.27
N ARG A 348 1.59 12.82 -17.57
CA ARG A 348 1.71 14.16 -18.14
C ARG A 348 0.68 15.14 -17.57
N LYS A 349 -0.52 14.67 -17.19
CA LYS A 349 -1.53 15.51 -16.53
C LYS A 349 -1.26 15.72 -15.05
N ASN A 350 -0.52 14.83 -14.41
CA ASN A 350 -0.14 14.94 -13.00
C ASN A 350 0.91 16.06 -12.81
N LEU A 351 0.53 17.12 -12.09
CA LEU A 351 1.37 18.31 -11.90
C LEU A 351 2.62 18.01 -11.06
N GLY A 352 2.54 17.10 -10.10
CA GLY A 352 3.68 16.70 -9.27
C GLY A 352 4.69 15.89 -10.05
N TRP A 353 4.20 14.99 -10.91
CA TRP A 353 5.06 14.25 -11.82
C TRP A 353 5.83 15.21 -12.74
N ARG A 354 5.13 16.20 -13.31
CA ARG A 354 5.76 17.20 -14.18
C ARG A 354 6.79 18.09 -13.51
N THR A 355 6.57 18.45 -12.25
CA THR A 355 7.37 19.46 -11.55
C THR A 355 8.50 18.85 -10.72
N ARG A 356 8.25 17.68 -10.14
CA ARG A 356 9.12 17.05 -9.14
C ARG A 356 9.32 15.55 -9.38
N ALA A 357 8.79 15.00 -10.47
CA ALA A 357 8.70 13.57 -10.68
C ALA A 357 8.00 12.86 -9.51
N ASP A 358 6.96 13.48 -8.92
CA ASP A 358 6.20 12.94 -7.79
C ASP A 358 4.72 12.73 -8.12
N VAL A 359 4.26 11.48 -8.11
CA VAL A 359 2.89 11.10 -8.46
C VAL A 359 1.88 11.49 -7.37
N LEU A 360 2.22 11.30 -6.10
CA LEU A 360 1.27 11.42 -4.99
C LEU A 360 1.04 12.87 -4.57
N PHE A 361 2.09 13.68 -4.63
CA PHE A 361 2.08 15.06 -4.15
C PHE A 361 1.75 16.07 -5.24
N GLY A 362 1.36 15.59 -6.41
CA GLY A 362 1.07 16.40 -7.58
C GLY A 362 -0.28 17.08 -7.64
N TYR A 363 -1.19 16.77 -6.73
CA TYR A 363 -2.54 17.31 -6.78
C TYR A 363 -2.74 18.62 -6.01
N ILE A 364 -1.69 19.19 -5.43
CA ILE A 364 -1.78 20.47 -4.70
C ILE A 364 -1.42 21.64 -5.62
N ALA A 365 -2.37 21.97 -6.47
CA ALA A 365 -2.79 23.36 -6.62
C ALA A 365 -4.30 23.31 -6.84
N PRO A 366 -5.12 23.99 -6.04
CA PRO A 366 -6.47 24.28 -6.47
C PRO A 366 -6.35 24.96 -7.84
N ARG A 367 -7.06 24.46 -8.84
CA ARG A 367 -7.42 25.32 -9.97
C ARG A 367 -8.40 26.32 -9.38
N GLU A 368 -7.89 27.49 -8.98
CA GLU A 368 -8.70 28.70 -8.90
C GLU A 368 -9.29 29.01 -10.28
#